data_AF-A0A938JWF2-F1
#
_entry.id   AF-A0A938JWF2-F1
#
_cell.length_a   1.000
_cell.length_b   1.000
_cell.length_c   1.000
_cell.angle_alpha   90.00
_cell.angle_beta   90.00
_cell.angle_gamma   90.00
#
_symmetry.space_group_name_H-M   'P 1'
#
loop_
_entity.id
_entity.type
_entity.pdbx_description
1 polymer ?
#
loop_
_entity_poly.entity_id
_entity_poly.type
_entity_poly.pdbx_seq_one_letter_code
_entity_poly.pdbx_strand_id
1 'polypeptide(L)'
;MRRRDFIVDVCLTPTQLDCVESVSAFINGSWVEGTSTNTIGNGANGQPANRNWTIPGITALDGRTELTVTHLVNYTGNLLLQTSIASSGTNGDRDANSLPRDTKFRATIRTSWVLPTHVSGKLTEASVTVKKLSTSGASRITMEGTPLVYMVISNNTSLTDPAGRGDYEVRHFSMTVSDGRFYPIKQDCIEKPAIMTSENGYGHPLPTFTGGKLDLKISAPHFRSNGTTEHLGIYEANVPMEMAKCLWGDTVTKSSSFKIEVFETEGTAKTSTSSVSVTDDAVVIRASGFTFSTPTVRVSYSAPAAPPSSSSTSTIPAPGKPAAVKVVAGKSGGSISFARVEGVTYSVVATKGSARKTIRCAQSSIKVTCKATALSRGRWKITITPRIGSTTGVARTTQLNVK
;
A
#
# COMPACT_ATOMS: atom_id res chain seq x y z
N MET A 1 0.43 -26.98 -2.93
CA MET A 1 0.39 -28.06 -1.93
C MET A 1 -0.25 -27.50 -0.65
N ARG A 2 -1.40 -28.04 -0.21
CA ARG A 2 -2.00 -27.92 1.14
C ARG A 2 -1.02 -28.07 2.31
N ARG A 3 -0.30 -27.07 2.82
CA ARG A 3 0.57 -27.25 4.02
C ARG A 3 0.06 -26.42 5.21
N ARG A 4 0.01 -27.05 6.38
CA ARG A 4 -0.34 -26.44 7.66
C ARG A 4 0.72 -26.83 8.69
N ASP A 5 1.38 -25.84 9.30
CA ASP A 5 2.35 -26.03 10.37
C ASP A 5 1.96 -25.14 11.55
N PHE A 6 2.18 -25.60 12.79
CA PHE A 6 1.82 -24.85 13.98
C PHE A 6 3.08 -24.41 14.73
N ILE A 7 3.05 -23.19 15.27
CA ILE A 7 4.14 -22.62 16.08
C ILE A 7 3.58 -22.42 17.49
N VAL A 8 3.81 -23.36 18.39
CA VAL A 8 3.29 -23.31 19.78
C VAL A 8 4.27 -22.69 20.78
N ASP A 9 5.40 -22.18 20.29
CA ASP A 9 6.46 -21.63 21.11
C ASP A 9 6.13 -20.23 21.63
N VAL A 10 6.60 -19.97 22.85
CA VAL A 10 6.53 -18.66 23.51
C VAL A 10 7.91 -18.03 23.49
N CYS A 11 7.98 -16.72 23.25
CA CYS A 11 9.25 -16.02 23.25
C CYS A 11 9.77 -15.84 24.69
N LEU A 12 10.70 -16.70 25.10
CA LEU A 12 11.38 -16.66 26.40
C LEU A 12 12.68 -15.85 26.35
N THR A 13 13.28 -15.72 25.16
CA THR A 13 14.58 -15.06 24.95
C THR A 13 14.53 -14.01 23.84
N PRO A 14 15.43 -13.01 23.85
CA PRO A 14 15.53 -12.02 22.77
C PRO A 14 15.95 -12.60 21.41
N THR A 15 16.60 -13.77 21.39
CA THR A 15 17.13 -14.41 20.17
C THR A 15 16.12 -15.32 19.47
N GLN A 16 15.03 -15.69 20.13
CA GLN A 16 13.98 -16.48 19.49
C GLN A 16 13.35 -15.72 18.32
N LEU A 17 13.19 -16.45 17.22
CA LEU A 17 12.83 -15.94 15.91
C LEU A 17 11.33 -16.05 15.61
N ASP A 18 10.72 -17.16 15.98
CA ASP A 18 9.37 -17.56 15.58
C ASP A 18 8.60 -18.04 16.81
N CYS A 19 7.73 -17.19 17.35
CA CYS A 19 7.02 -17.47 18.60
C CYS A 19 5.90 -16.44 18.85
N VAL A 20 4.96 -16.81 19.72
CA VAL A 20 4.05 -15.83 20.33
C VAL A 20 4.83 -15.13 21.45
N GLU A 21 4.98 -13.81 21.34
CA GLU A 21 5.72 -13.02 22.33
C GLU A 21 4.84 -12.66 23.52
N SER A 22 3.64 -12.16 23.26
CA SER A 22 2.69 -11.84 24.31
C SER A 22 1.25 -11.80 23.81
N VAL A 23 0.32 -12.01 24.75
CA VAL A 23 -1.10 -11.73 24.58
C VAL A 23 -1.57 -10.92 25.78
N SER A 24 -2.37 -9.89 25.55
CA SER A 24 -2.88 -9.02 26.62
C SER A 24 -4.29 -8.52 26.32
N ALA A 25 -4.96 -8.03 27.35
CA ALA A 25 -6.27 -7.41 27.24
C ALA A 25 -6.27 -6.04 27.94
N PHE A 26 -7.07 -5.12 27.44
CA PHE A 26 -7.22 -3.80 28.03
C PHE A 26 -8.34 -3.81 29.06
N ILE A 27 -7.98 -3.71 30.34
CA ILE A 27 -8.88 -3.84 31.48
C ILE A 27 -8.67 -2.63 32.40
N ASN A 28 -9.78 -1.97 32.77
CA ASN A 28 -9.78 -0.84 33.70
C ASN A 28 -8.76 0.27 33.34
N GLY A 29 -8.61 0.56 32.04
CA GLY A 29 -7.71 1.62 31.56
C GLY A 29 -6.24 1.22 31.38
N SER A 30 -5.90 -0.06 31.55
CA SER A 30 -4.52 -0.55 31.44
C SER A 30 -4.42 -1.87 30.67
N TRP A 31 -3.26 -2.13 30.05
CA TRP A 31 -2.98 -3.42 29.43
C TRP A 31 -2.55 -4.42 30.50
N VAL A 32 -3.28 -5.54 30.60
CA VAL A 32 -2.97 -6.65 31.48
C VAL A 32 -2.39 -7.79 30.64
N GLU A 33 -1.12 -8.12 30.90
CA GLU A 33 -0.41 -9.19 30.19
C GLU A 33 -0.87 -10.58 30.64
N GLY A 34 -0.98 -11.48 29.67
CA GLY A 34 -1.31 -12.87 29.89
C GLY A 34 -0.08 -13.71 30.20
N THR A 35 -0.31 -14.85 30.84
CA THR A 35 0.70 -15.87 31.11
C THR A 35 0.36 -17.14 30.33
N SER A 36 1.32 -17.64 29.55
CA SER A 36 1.19 -18.92 28.85
C SER A 36 1.23 -20.08 29.84
N THR A 37 0.39 -21.09 29.65
CA THR A 37 0.41 -22.31 30.45
C THR A 37 1.25 -23.40 29.76
N ASN A 38 1.55 -24.47 30.51
CA ASN A 38 2.19 -25.67 29.97
C ASN A 38 1.22 -26.55 29.18
N THR A 39 -0.07 -26.19 29.14
CA THR A 39 -1.10 -26.94 28.44
C THR A 39 -0.99 -26.68 26.94
N ILE A 40 -0.71 -27.74 26.19
CA ILE A 40 -0.64 -27.75 24.72
C ILE A 40 -1.86 -28.53 24.20
N GLY A 41 -2.67 -27.89 23.37
CA GLY A 41 -3.71 -28.58 22.63
C GLY A 41 -3.16 -29.21 21.36
N ASN A 42 -3.48 -30.49 21.14
CA ASN A 42 -3.05 -31.22 19.96
C ASN A 42 -4.11 -31.12 18.84
N GLY A 43 -3.64 -30.86 17.62
CA GLY A 43 -4.47 -30.86 16.43
C GLY A 43 -4.65 -32.26 15.84
N ALA A 44 -5.11 -32.31 14.59
CA ALA A 44 -5.20 -33.56 13.83
C ALA A 44 -3.83 -34.25 13.79
N ASN A 45 -3.81 -35.57 13.99
CA ASN A 45 -2.60 -36.41 14.05
C ASN A 45 -1.70 -36.19 15.29
N GLY A 46 -2.22 -35.57 16.35
CA GLY A 46 -1.54 -35.46 17.65
C GLY A 46 -0.41 -34.42 17.71
N GLN A 47 -0.26 -33.58 16.68
CA GLN A 47 0.75 -32.52 16.67
C GLN A 47 0.32 -31.33 17.54
N PRO A 48 1.24 -30.69 18.28
CA PRO A 48 0.97 -29.44 18.98
C PRO A 48 0.37 -28.40 18.03
N ALA A 49 -0.84 -27.91 18.33
CA ALA A 49 -1.55 -26.96 17.48
C ALA A 49 -1.75 -25.60 18.15
N ASN A 50 -1.86 -25.59 19.47
CA ASN A 50 -2.11 -24.39 20.24
C ASN A 50 -1.50 -24.51 21.64
N ARG A 51 -1.40 -23.36 22.30
CA ARG A 51 -1.01 -23.26 23.70
C ARG A 51 -2.05 -22.45 24.44
N ASN A 52 -2.36 -22.86 25.66
CA ASN A 52 -3.28 -22.11 26.48
C ASN A 52 -2.59 -20.96 27.22
N TRP A 53 -3.36 -19.92 27.51
CA TRP A 53 -2.95 -18.70 28.18
C TRP A 53 -4.02 -18.29 29.18
N THR A 54 -3.65 -17.52 30.19
CA THR A 54 -4.58 -16.87 31.10
C THR A 54 -4.29 -15.38 31.13
N ILE A 55 -5.33 -14.54 31.12
CA ILE A 55 -5.19 -13.10 31.30
C ILE A 55 -6.00 -12.74 32.55
N PRO A 56 -5.36 -12.24 33.63
CA PRO A 56 -6.08 -11.84 34.83
C PRO A 56 -7.23 -10.87 34.53
N GLY A 57 -8.42 -11.14 35.07
CA GLY A 57 -9.61 -10.33 34.84
C GLY A 57 -10.36 -10.62 33.53
N ILE A 58 -9.87 -11.54 32.70
CA ILE A 58 -10.61 -12.05 31.53
C ILE A 58 -11.33 -13.34 31.89
N THR A 59 -12.60 -13.38 31.55
CA THR A 59 -13.44 -14.58 31.63
C THR A 59 -14.29 -14.61 30.37
N ALA A 60 -14.15 -15.66 29.57
CA ALA A 60 -14.97 -15.86 28.38
C ALA A 60 -16.46 -15.97 28.75
N LEU A 61 -17.34 -15.87 27.76
CA LEU A 61 -18.78 -15.84 28.01
C LEU A 61 -19.31 -17.17 28.60
N ASP A 62 -18.56 -18.26 28.47
CA ASP A 62 -18.81 -19.58 29.08
C ASP A 62 -18.31 -19.71 30.53
N GLY A 63 -17.71 -18.65 31.10
CA GLY A 63 -17.16 -18.64 32.44
C GLY A 63 -15.71 -19.15 32.54
N ARG A 64 -15.07 -19.56 31.43
CA ARG A 64 -13.68 -20.01 31.45
C ARG A 64 -12.71 -18.84 31.51
N THR A 65 -11.63 -19.02 32.27
CA THR A 65 -10.55 -18.04 32.42
C THR A 65 -9.33 -18.37 31.55
N GLU A 66 -9.31 -19.58 30.98
CA GLU A 66 -8.23 -20.04 30.11
C GLU A 66 -8.61 -19.78 28.64
N LEU A 67 -7.65 -19.24 27.90
CA LEU A 67 -7.76 -18.88 26.50
C LEU A 67 -6.85 -19.79 25.69
N THR A 68 -7.30 -20.21 24.52
CA THR A 68 -6.47 -20.95 23.57
C THR A 68 -5.87 -19.99 22.54
N VAL A 69 -4.54 -19.99 22.45
CA VAL A 69 -3.79 -19.23 21.44
C VAL A 69 -3.28 -20.20 20.37
N THR A 70 -3.80 -20.04 19.16
CA THR A 70 -3.38 -20.82 17.99
C THR A 70 -2.50 -19.94 17.10
N HIS A 71 -1.35 -20.45 16.70
CA HIS A 71 -0.46 -19.79 15.76
C HIS A 71 -0.11 -20.76 14.63
N LEU A 72 -0.64 -20.48 13.44
CA LEU A 72 -0.73 -21.41 12.32
C LEU A 72 -0.09 -20.80 11.07
N VAL A 73 0.84 -21.53 10.47
CA VAL A 73 1.32 -21.31 9.10
C VAL A 73 0.37 -22.04 8.16
N ASN A 74 -0.17 -21.33 7.17
CA ASN A 74 -1.13 -21.88 6.22
C ASN A 74 -0.75 -21.48 4.79
N TYR A 75 -0.67 -22.45 3.88
CA TYR A 75 -0.36 -22.22 2.47
C TYR A 75 -1.54 -22.58 1.56
N THR A 76 -2.23 -21.59 1.03
CA THR A 76 -3.37 -21.77 0.10
C THR A 76 -3.17 -20.97 -1.19
N GLY A 77 -1.98 -21.05 -1.78
CA GLY A 77 -1.54 -20.18 -2.88
C GLY A 77 -0.97 -18.85 -2.39
N ASN A 78 -1.45 -18.38 -1.24
CA ASN A 78 -0.80 -17.37 -0.41
C ASN A 78 -0.17 -18.04 0.81
N LEU A 79 0.96 -17.52 1.28
CA LEU A 79 1.58 -17.93 2.54
C LEU A 79 1.08 -17.00 3.65
N LEU A 80 0.40 -17.59 4.63
CA LEU A 80 -0.28 -16.88 5.72
C LEU A 80 0.26 -17.35 7.07
N LEU A 81 0.46 -16.40 7.98
CA LEU A 81 0.73 -16.65 9.40
C LEU A 81 -0.45 -16.14 10.23
N GLN A 82 -1.21 -17.06 10.80
CA GLN A 82 -2.49 -16.78 11.45
C GLN A 82 -2.34 -16.94 12.96
N THR A 83 -2.81 -15.96 13.71
CA THR A 83 -2.82 -15.96 15.17
C THR A 83 -4.23 -15.72 15.65
N SER A 84 -4.74 -16.58 16.51
CA SER A 84 -6.07 -16.40 17.10
C SER A 84 -6.06 -16.60 18.60
N ILE A 85 -6.89 -15.83 19.31
CA ILE A 85 -7.20 -16.01 20.74
C ILE A 85 -8.69 -16.31 20.85
N ALA A 86 -9.03 -17.41 21.51
CA ALA A 86 -10.40 -17.86 21.76
C ALA A 86 -10.53 -18.44 23.18
N SER A 87 -11.74 -18.64 23.69
CA SER A 87 -11.95 -19.43 24.91
C SER A 87 -11.48 -20.88 24.72
N SER A 88 -10.94 -21.53 25.77
CA SER A 88 -10.53 -22.94 25.66
C SER A 88 -11.74 -23.89 25.62
N GLY A 89 -11.86 -24.74 24.58
CA GLY A 89 -12.98 -25.71 24.46
C GLY A 89 -13.07 -26.43 23.10
N THR A 90 -13.68 -27.62 23.06
CA THR A 90 -13.93 -28.37 21.82
C THR A 90 -15.21 -27.88 21.15
N ASN A 91 -15.13 -27.56 19.85
CA ASN A 91 -16.23 -27.12 18.99
C ASN A 91 -17.56 -27.83 19.28
N GLY A 92 -18.47 -27.10 19.89
CA GLY A 92 -19.87 -27.43 20.12
C GLY A 92 -20.58 -26.12 20.43
N ASP A 93 -21.70 -25.88 19.74
CA ASP A 93 -22.42 -24.61 19.61
C ASP A 93 -22.41 -23.67 20.83
N ARG A 94 -22.40 -22.36 20.50
CA ARG A 94 -22.96 -21.20 21.22
C ARG A 94 -21.90 -20.13 21.48
N ASP A 95 -22.30 -18.86 21.39
CA ASP A 95 -21.54 -17.63 21.72
C ASP A 95 -20.74 -17.70 23.05
N ALA A 96 -20.93 -18.73 23.87
CA ALA A 96 -20.22 -18.96 25.12
C ALA A 96 -18.68 -19.06 24.94
N ASN A 97 -18.16 -19.60 23.83
CA ASN A 97 -16.70 -19.63 23.58
C ASN A 97 -16.13 -18.31 23.03
N SER A 98 -16.97 -17.28 22.89
CA SER A 98 -16.55 -15.94 22.51
C SER A 98 -15.75 -15.26 23.61
N LEU A 99 -14.79 -14.44 23.18
CA LEU A 99 -14.14 -13.48 24.06
C LEU A 99 -15.18 -12.47 24.62
N PRO A 100 -14.89 -11.83 25.76
CA PRO A 100 -15.73 -10.79 26.33
C PRO A 100 -16.10 -9.70 25.32
N ARG A 101 -17.29 -9.14 25.50
CA ARG A 101 -17.73 -7.96 24.75
C ARG A 101 -16.89 -6.75 25.18
N ASP A 102 -16.75 -5.80 24.25
CA ASP A 102 -16.18 -4.46 24.50
C ASP A 102 -14.77 -4.44 25.12
N THR A 103 -14.06 -5.56 25.04
CA THR A 103 -12.70 -5.70 25.56
C THR A 103 -11.72 -5.69 24.40
N LYS A 104 -10.73 -4.80 24.47
CA LYS A 104 -9.62 -4.80 23.51
C LYS A 104 -8.62 -5.88 23.87
N PHE A 105 -8.17 -6.59 22.85
CA PHE A 105 -7.09 -7.57 22.96
C PHE A 105 -5.90 -7.10 22.14
N ARG A 106 -4.72 -7.57 22.53
CA ARG A 106 -3.46 -7.36 21.82
C ARG A 106 -2.71 -8.68 21.76
N ALA A 107 -2.15 -8.99 20.59
CA ALA A 107 -1.21 -10.08 20.42
C ALA A 107 0.06 -9.55 19.77
N THR A 108 1.22 -9.97 20.29
CA THR A 108 2.52 -9.73 19.67
C THR A 108 3.15 -11.05 19.30
N ILE A 109 3.58 -11.18 18.06
CA ILE A 109 4.29 -12.35 17.54
C ILE A 109 5.66 -11.95 16.99
N ARG A 110 6.58 -12.91 16.93
CA ARG A 110 7.82 -12.80 16.18
C ARG A 110 7.83 -13.81 15.05
N THR A 111 8.38 -13.41 13.91
CA THR A 111 8.69 -14.34 12.83
C THR A 111 9.92 -13.93 12.04
N SER A 112 10.77 -14.89 11.68
CA SER A 112 11.97 -14.65 10.87
C SER A 112 11.76 -14.77 9.36
N TRP A 113 10.69 -15.46 8.95
CA TRP A 113 10.52 -15.89 7.57
C TRP A 113 9.44 -15.14 6.82
N VAL A 114 8.43 -14.57 7.49
CA VAL A 114 7.38 -13.80 6.82
C VAL A 114 7.89 -12.42 6.43
N LEU A 115 7.62 -12.01 5.19
CA LEU A 115 7.66 -10.61 4.75
C LEU A 115 6.28 -9.97 4.98
N PRO A 116 6.07 -9.19 6.07
CA PRO A 116 4.73 -8.73 6.44
C PRO A 116 4.33 -7.55 5.55
N THR A 117 3.56 -7.81 4.49
CA THR A 117 3.07 -6.75 3.57
C THR A 117 1.61 -6.41 3.83
N HIS A 118 0.85 -7.35 4.39
CA HIS A 118 -0.53 -7.16 4.78
C HIS A 118 -0.82 -7.90 6.08
N VAL A 119 -1.55 -7.25 6.99
CA VAL A 119 -2.02 -7.83 8.25
C VAL A 119 -3.53 -7.60 8.31
N SER A 120 -4.31 -8.67 8.23
CA SER A 120 -5.76 -8.60 8.43
C SER A 120 -6.16 -9.04 9.82
N GLY A 121 -7.30 -8.56 10.30
CA GLY A 121 -7.94 -9.08 11.49
C GLY A 121 -9.46 -9.09 11.41
N LYS A 122 -10.07 -9.47 12.53
CA LYS A 122 -11.52 -9.42 12.75
C LYS A 122 -11.84 -8.60 13.98
N LEU A 123 -11.35 -7.37 13.99
CA LEU A 123 -11.36 -6.42 15.10
C LEU A 123 -11.94 -5.05 14.66
N THR A 124 -12.53 -4.29 15.57
CA THR A 124 -12.77 -2.85 15.38
C THR A 124 -11.78 -2.05 16.21
N GLU A 125 -11.57 -0.79 15.81
CA GLU A 125 -10.49 0.05 16.35
C GLU A 125 -9.14 -0.65 16.21
N ALA A 126 -8.97 -1.32 15.06
CA ALA A 126 -7.81 -2.17 14.83
C ALA A 126 -6.57 -1.31 14.60
N SER A 127 -5.44 -1.73 15.18
CA SER A 127 -4.14 -1.11 14.95
C SER A 127 -3.08 -2.19 14.82
N VAL A 128 -2.10 -1.95 13.95
CA VAL A 128 -0.99 -2.86 13.69
C VAL A 128 0.32 -2.10 13.74
N THR A 129 1.32 -2.71 14.38
CA THR A 129 2.70 -2.25 14.38
C THR A 129 3.60 -3.39 13.93
N VAL A 130 4.44 -3.14 12.93
CA VAL A 130 5.47 -4.08 12.45
C VAL A 130 6.84 -3.45 12.69
N LYS A 131 7.73 -4.17 13.39
CA LYS A 131 9.11 -3.73 13.66
C LYS A 131 10.10 -4.83 13.31
N LYS A 132 11.22 -4.47 12.68
CA LYS A 132 12.35 -5.40 12.52
C LYS A 132 13.19 -5.37 13.79
N LEU A 133 13.43 -6.54 14.39
CA LEU A 133 14.27 -6.67 15.57
C LEU A 133 15.74 -6.59 15.17
N SER A 134 16.50 -5.70 15.80
CA SER A 134 17.94 -5.53 15.52
C SER A 134 18.77 -6.74 15.91
N THR A 135 18.42 -7.41 17.02
CA THR A 135 19.18 -8.54 17.57
C THR A 135 19.09 -9.79 16.70
N SER A 136 17.89 -10.08 16.19
CA SER A 136 17.60 -11.36 15.54
C SER A 136 17.25 -11.23 14.06
N GLY A 137 16.97 -10.02 13.59
CA GLY A 137 16.42 -9.79 12.27
C GLY A 137 14.99 -10.29 12.09
N ALA A 138 14.31 -10.80 13.13
CA ALA A 138 12.91 -11.21 13.02
C ALA A 138 11.97 -10.00 12.95
N SER A 139 10.84 -10.17 12.29
CA SER A 139 9.72 -9.21 12.32
C SER A 139 8.93 -9.43 13.62
N ARG A 140 8.80 -8.38 14.44
CA ARG A 140 7.88 -8.30 15.59
C ARG A 140 6.62 -7.60 15.15
N ILE A 141 5.49 -8.31 15.19
CA ILE A 141 4.20 -7.85 14.68
C ILE A 141 3.24 -7.82 15.86
N THR A 142 2.69 -6.63 16.15
CA THR A 142 1.68 -6.42 17.18
C THR A 142 0.39 -5.98 16.52
N MET A 143 -0.71 -6.67 16.80
CA MET A 143 -2.05 -6.23 16.43
C MET A 143 -2.90 -6.06 17.69
N GLU A 144 -3.73 -5.03 17.71
CA GLU A 144 -4.68 -4.76 18.78
C GLU A 144 -6.03 -4.32 18.23
N GLY A 145 -7.08 -4.48 19.03
CA GLY A 145 -8.44 -4.04 18.71
C GLY A 145 -9.49 -4.81 19.49
N THR A 146 -10.75 -4.45 19.30
CA THR A 146 -11.90 -5.12 19.93
C THR A 146 -12.45 -6.19 18.98
N PRO A 147 -12.49 -7.48 19.35
CA PRO A 147 -13.03 -8.54 18.52
C PRO A 147 -14.45 -8.28 17.99
N LEU A 148 -14.61 -8.40 16.68
CA LEU A 148 -15.88 -8.34 15.97
C LEU A 148 -16.59 -9.70 16.03
N VAL A 149 -17.92 -9.65 15.93
CA VAL A 149 -18.73 -10.85 15.69
C VAL A 149 -18.72 -11.14 14.19
N TYR A 150 -18.36 -12.37 13.83
CA TYR A 150 -18.47 -12.88 12.47
C TYR A 150 -19.17 -14.24 12.46
N MET A 151 -19.73 -14.61 11.32
CA MET A 151 -20.50 -15.84 11.17
C MET A 151 -19.59 -17.00 10.78
N VAL A 152 -19.75 -18.13 11.48
CA VAL A 152 -19.23 -19.40 10.99
C VAL A 152 -20.31 -20.07 10.15
N ILE A 153 -19.87 -20.71 9.07
CA ILE A 153 -20.69 -21.49 8.17
C ILE A 153 -20.08 -22.89 8.02
N SER A 154 -20.93 -23.89 7.90
CA SER A 154 -20.54 -25.27 7.56
C SER A 154 -20.71 -25.54 6.06
N ASN A 155 -21.47 -24.70 5.37
CA ASN A 155 -21.73 -24.81 3.94
C ASN A 155 -21.59 -23.45 3.24
N ASN A 156 -20.79 -23.42 2.17
CA ASN A 156 -20.56 -22.21 1.38
C ASN A 156 -21.83 -21.72 0.65
N THR A 157 -22.87 -22.55 0.48
CA THR A 157 -24.13 -22.09 -0.11
C THR A 157 -24.79 -20.97 0.70
N SER A 158 -24.57 -20.93 2.01
CA SER A 158 -25.08 -19.87 2.90
C SER A 158 -24.52 -18.49 2.60
N LEU A 159 -23.42 -18.38 1.83
CA LEU A 159 -22.83 -17.10 1.42
C LEU A 159 -23.56 -16.44 0.24
N THR A 160 -24.30 -17.24 -0.53
CA THR A 160 -24.95 -16.79 -1.78
C THR A 160 -26.47 -16.97 -1.76
N ASP A 161 -26.99 -17.80 -0.87
CA ASP A 161 -28.42 -17.96 -0.62
C ASP A 161 -28.98 -16.63 -0.07
N PRO A 162 -30.01 -16.01 -0.68
CA PRO A 162 -30.65 -14.81 -0.16
C PRO A 162 -31.22 -14.96 1.26
N ALA A 163 -31.55 -16.18 1.70
CA ALA A 163 -31.95 -16.51 3.07
C ALA A 163 -30.80 -17.09 3.92
N GLY A 164 -29.58 -17.04 3.38
CA GLY A 164 -28.37 -17.60 3.96
C GLY A 164 -28.08 -16.99 5.33
N ARG A 165 -27.84 -17.87 6.31
CA ARG A 165 -27.50 -17.50 7.68
C ARG A 165 -26.21 -18.18 8.14
N GLY A 166 -25.55 -17.60 9.14
CA GLY A 166 -24.51 -18.31 9.89
C GLY A 166 -25.07 -19.54 10.62
N ASP A 167 -24.25 -20.54 10.84
CA ASP A 167 -24.64 -21.65 11.73
C ASP A 167 -24.52 -21.22 13.19
N TYR A 168 -23.47 -20.47 13.50
CA TYR A 168 -23.26 -19.84 14.80
C TYR A 168 -22.40 -18.59 14.67
N GLU A 169 -22.44 -17.77 15.73
CA GLU A 169 -21.66 -16.54 15.84
C GLU A 169 -20.41 -16.80 16.68
N VAL A 170 -19.31 -16.16 16.30
CA VAL A 170 -18.07 -16.21 17.08
C VAL A 170 -17.48 -14.83 17.23
N ARG A 171 -16.79 -14.62 18.35
CA ARG A 171 -15.98 -13.44 18.61
C ARG A 171 -14.61 -13.87 19.11
N HIS A 172 -13.65 -13.91 18.19
CA HIS A 172 -12.25 -14.24 18.48
C HIS A 172 -11.36 -13.06 18.12
N PHE A 173 -10.23 -12.95 18.81
CA PHE A 173 -9.13 -12.17 18.26
C PHE A 173 -8.56 -12.95 17.07
N SER A 174 -8.42 -12.30 15.92
CA SER A 174 -7.79 -12.88 14.74
C SER A 174 -6.83 -11.87 14.14
N MET A 175 -5.61 -12.33 13.88
CA MET A 175 -4.57 -11.62 13.14
C MET A 175 -4.02 -12.59 12.09
N THR A 176 -4.05 -12.19 10.81
CA THR A 176 -3.48 -12.96 9.71
C THR A 176 -2.47 -12.10 8.96
N VAL A 177 -1.20 -12.49 9.03
CA VAL A 177 -0.11 -11.85 8.31
C VAL A 177 0.05 -12.54 6.96
N SER A 178 0.03 -11.77 5.88
CA SER A 178 0.21 -12.24 4.52
C SER A 178 1.63 -11.94 4.04
N ASP A 179 2.30 -12.95 3.48
CA ASP A 179 3.64 -12.79 2.95
C ASP A 179 3.65 -12.06 1.60
N GLY A 180 4.38 -10.95 1.52
CA GLY A 180 4.48 -10.11 0.33
C GLY A 180 4.89 -10.81 -0.95
N ARG A 181 5.71 -11.87 -0.84
CA ARG A 181 6.21 -12.62 -2.01
C ARG A 181 5.12 -13.43 -2.71
N PHE A 182 3.99 -13.65 -2.02
CA PHE A 182 2.83 -14.38 -2.55
C PHE A 182 1.57 -13.49 -2.63
N TYR A 183 1.63 -12.27 -2.10
CA TYR A 183 0.49 -11.36 -1.99
C TYR A 183 0.21 -10.63 -3.32
N PRO A 184 -1.04 -10.63 -3.86
CA PRO A 184 -1.39 -10.00 -5.13
C PRO A 184 -1.47 -8.46 -5.06
N ILE A 185 -0.34 -7.84 -4.76
CA ILE A 185 -0.12 -6.40 -4.79
C ILE A 185 1.03 -6.05 -5.73
N LYS A 186 1.23 -4.76 -5.99
CA LYS A 186 2.34 -4.25 -6.79
C LYS A 186 3.69 -4.69 -6.18
N GLN A 187 4.50 -5.41 -6.95
CA GLN A 187 5.69 -6.12 -6.43
C GLN A 187 6.79 -5.18 -5.90
N ASP A 188 6.90 -3.97 -6.43
CA ASP A 188 7.82 -2.94 -5.92
C ASP A 188 7.37 -2.34 -4.56
N CYS A 189 6.16 -2.66 -4.09
CA CYS A 189 5.62 -2.19 -2.82
C CYS A 189 5.72 -3.21 -1.69
N ILE A 190 6.14 -4.45 -1.93
CA ILE A 190 6.01 -5.53 -0.94
C ILE A 190 6.86 -5.32 0.33
N GLU A 191 7.93 -4.54 0.26
CA GLU A 191 8.77 -4.19 1.41
C GLU A 191 8.34 -2.89 2.12
N LYS A 192 7.30 -2.22 1.61
CA LYS A 192 6.73 -1.04 2.28
C LYS A 192 5.98 -1.45 3.56
N PRO A 193 5.77 -0.52 4.50
CA PRO A 193 5.03 -0.79 5.72
C PRO A 193 3.67 -1.46 5.43
N ALA A 194 3.33 -2.47 6.23
CA ALA A 194 2.21 -3.36 5.95
C ALA A 194 0.87 -2.62 5.90
N ILE A 195 0.00 -3.02 4.96
CA ILE A 195 -1.41 -2.63 4.97
C ILE A 195 -2.11 -3.36 6.11
N MET A 196 -2.87 -2.63 6.92
CA MET A 196 -3.79 -3.23 7.89
C MET A 196 -5.20 -3.25 7.31
N THR A 197 -5.87 -4.39 7.41
CA THR A 197 -7.32 -4.48 7.18
C THR A 197 -8.01 -5.18 8.34
N SER A 198 -9.29 -4.93 8.51
CA SER A 198 -10.09 -5.63 9.50
C SER A 198 -11.54 -5.68 9.08
N GLU A 199 -12.17 -6.86 9.18
CA GLU A 199 -13.51 -7.09 8.68
C GLU A 199 -14.25 -8.22 9.43
N ASN A 200 -15.57 -8.33 9.26
CA ASN A 200 -16.41 -9.30 9.98
C ASN A 200 -17.12 -10.33 9.08
N GLY A 201 -16.60 -10.56 7.88
CA GLY A 201 -17.01 -11.63 6.98
C GLY A 201 -16.31 -12.97 7.25
N TYR A 202 -16.53 -13.90 6.35
CA TYR A 202 -16.02 -15.26 6.38
C TYR A 202 -14.66 -15.38 5.66
N GLY A 203 -13.77 -16.19 6.24
CA GLY A 203 -12.44 -16.44 5.69
C GLY A 203 -11.46 -15.28 5.88
N HIS A 204 -10.47 -15.22 4.99
CA HIS A 204 -9.36 -14.26 5.03
C HIS A 204 -9.24 -13.59 3.66
N PRO A 205 -10.13 -12.63 3.35
CA PRO A 205 -10.06 -11.93 2.08
C PRO A 205 -8.76 -11.12 2.00
N LEU A 206 -8.16 -11.07 0.82
CA LEU A 206 -6.92 -10.35 0.55
C LEU A 206 -7.25 -9.16 -0.36
N PRO A 207 -6.83 -7.93 0.02
CA PRO A 207 -6.98 -6.80 -0.87
C PRO A 207 -6.15 -7.02 -2.14
N THR A 208 -6.68 -6.65 -3.30
CA THR A 208 -5.95 -6.67 -4.56
C THR A 208 -5.80 -5.25 -5.10
N PHE A 209 -4.68 -4.97 -5.75
CA PHE A 209 -4.42 -3.65 -6.33
C PHE A 209 -4.31 -3.73 -7.84
N THR A 210 -5.32 -3.24 -8.56
CA THR A 210 -5.38 -3.26 -10.03
C THR A 210 -5.94 -1.94 -10.56
N GLY A 211 -5.26 -1.32 -11.53
CA GLY A 211 -5.78 -0.13 -12.22
C GLY A 211 -6.05 1.06 -11.30
N GLY A 212 -5.22 1.26 -10.26
CA GLY A 212 -5.39 2.35 -9.29
C GLY A 212 -6.46 2.12 -8.23
N LYS A 213 -7.01 0.90 -8.15
CA LYS A 213 -8.07 0.51 -7.22
C LYS A 213 -7.55 -0.54 -6.25
N LEU A 214 -7.72 -0.28 -4.96
CA LEU A 214 -7.53 -1.26 -3.90
C LEU A 214 -8.90 -1.88 -3.57
N ASP A 215 -9.09 -3.13 -3.98
CA ASP A 215 -10.36 -3.83 -3.84
C ASP A 215 -10.24 -4.95 -2.81
N LEU A 216 -11.16 -4.96 -1.85
CA LEU A 216 -11.36 -6.09 -0.95
C LEU A 216 -12.74 -6.70 -1.20
N LYS A 217 -12.77 -7.94 -1.71
CA LYS A 217 -14.00 -8.72 -1.82
C LYS A 217 -14.21 -9.51 -0.53
N ILE A 218 -15.29 -9.20 0.18
CA ILE A 218 -15.65 -9.80 1.47
C ILE A 218 -16.91 -10.63 1.25
N SER A 219 -17.02 -11.79 1.91
CA SER A 219 -18.23 -12.62 1.84
C SER A 219 -18.72 -12.96 3.23
N ALA A 220 -20.04 -13.01 3.42
CA ALA A 220 -20.66 -13.57 4.62
C ALA A 220 -22.12 -13.94 4.30
N PRO A 221 -22.80 -14.71 5.17
CA PRO A 221 -24.25 -14.88 5.07
C PRO A 221 -24.99 -13.55 5.21
N HIS A 222 -26.21 -13.48 4.66
CA HIS A 222 -27.07 -12.30 4.77
C HIS A 222 -27.54 -12.06 6.21
N PHE A 223 -27.81 -13.15 6.94
CA PHE A 223 -28.36 -13.11 8.29
C PHE A 223 -27.39 -13.69 9.32
N ARG A 224 -27.54 -13.21 10.55
CA ARG A 224 -26.95 -13.79 11.76
C ARG A 224 -27.48 -15.21 11.99
N SER A 225 -26.91 -15.91 12.97
CA SER A 225 -27.27 -17.32 13.23
C SER A 225 -28.74 -17.54 13.58
N ASN A 226 -29.43 -16.52 14.09
CA ASN A 226 -30.87 -16.55 14.34
C ASN A 226 -31.75 -16.52 13.07
N GLY A 227 -31.16 -16.29 11.89
CA GLY A 227 -31.84 -16.28 10.60
C GLY A 227 -32.78 -15.09 10.35
N THR A 228 -32.84 -14.11 11.25
CA THR A 228 -33.74 -12.96 11.15
C THR A 228 -33.03 -11.62 11.21
N THR A 229 -31.96 -11.53 11.99
CA THR A 229 -31.18 -10.29 12.12
C THR A 229 -30.16 -10.19 11.00
N GLU A 230 -30.16 -9.09 10.26
CA GLU A 230 -29.17 -8.86 9.20
C GLU A 230 -27.74 -8.87 9.75
N HIS A 231 -26.85 -9.56 9.05
CA HIS A 231 -25.43 -9.47 9.28
C HIS A 231 -24.90 -8.26 8.50
N LEU A 232 -24.66 -7.17 9.22
CA LEU A 232 -24.11 -5.96 8.62
C LEU A 232 -22.59 -6.00 8.61
N GLY A 233 -22.02 -5.62 7.48
CA GLY A 233 -20.59 -5.59 7.24
C GLY A 233 -19.91 -4.42 7.92
N ILE A 234 -18.68 -4.67 8.36
CA ILE A 234 -17.73 -3.71 8.91
C ILE A 234 -16.41 -3.94 8.19
N TYR A 235 -15.78 -2.85 7.76
CA TYR A 235 -14.46 -2.84 7.17
C TYR A 235 -13.68 -1.63 7.68
N GLU A 236 -12.51 -1.90 8.24
CA GLU A 236 -11.51 -0.90 8.58
C GLU A 236 -10.22 -1.20 7.81
N ALA A 237 -9.54 -0.17 7.33
CA ALA A 237 -8.20 -0.33 6.80
C ALA A 237 -7.32 0.87 7.12
N ASN A 238 -6.02 0.60 7.24
CA ASN A 238 -4.98 1.60 7.34
C ASN A 238 -3.90 1.27 6.32
N VAL A 239 -3.73 2.15 5.34
CA VAL A 239 -2.66 2.06 4.34
C VAL A 239 -1.59 3.09 4.70
N PRO A 240 -0.41 2.68 5.18
CA PRO A 240 0.66 3.60 5.53
C PRO A 240 1.02 4.51 4.35
N MET A 241 1.41 5.76 4.62
CA MET A 241 1.66 6.78 3.60
C MET A 241 2.70 6.34 2.56
N GLU A 242 3.75 5.64 2.98
CA GLU A 242 4.75 5.07 2.07
C GLU A 242 4.17 4.00 1.14
N MET A 243 3.29 3.15 1.66
CA MET A 243 2.56 2.17 0.86
C MET A 243 1.58 2.87 -0.09
N ALA A 244 0.84 3.88 0.40
CA ALA A 244 -0.10 4.64 -0.40
C ALA A 244 0.58 5.34 -1.60
N LYS A 245 1.74 5.96 -1.38
CA LYS A 245 2.54 6.55 -2.46
C LYS A 245 3.06 5.50 -3.45
N CYS A 246 3.45 4.33 -2.97
CA CYS A 246 3.91 3.25 -3.84
C CYS A 246 2.78 2.71 -4.76
N LEU A 247 1.56 2.59 -4.21
CA LEU A 247 0.39 2.10 -4.93
C LEU A 247 -0.20 3.15 -5.88
N TRP A 248 -0.48 4.35 -5.38
CA TRP A 248 -1.23 5.39 -6.08
C TRP A 248 -0.37 6.55 -6.64
N GLY A 249 0.94 6.54 -6.35
CA GLY A 249 1.92 7.52 -6.84
C GLY A 249 2.34 8.56 -5.80
N ASP A 250 3.49 9.20 -6.03
CA ASP A 250 4.11 10.16 -5.10
C ASP A 250 3.30 11.44 -4.87
N THR A 251 2.25 11.67 -5.65
CA THR A 251 1.33 12.80 -5.49
C THR A 251 0.35 12.62 -4.34
N VAL A 252 0.30 11.44 -3.72
CA VAL A 252 -0.48 11.22 -2.49
C VAL A 252 0.13 12.03 -1.34
N THR A 253 -0.70 12.88 -0.75
CA THR A 253 -0.36 13.74 0.40
C THR A 253 -1.51 13.73 1.40
N LYS A 254 -1.33 14.31 2.59
CA LYS A 254 -2.44 14.45 3.57
C LYS A 254 -3.65 15.24 3.06
N SER A 255 -3.49 16.04 2.00
CA SER A 255 -4.57 16.80 1.38
C SER A 255 -5.29 16.02 0.27
N SER A 256 -4.85 14.79 -0.03
CA SER A 256 -5.45 13.94 -1.05
C SER A 256 -6.84 13.47 -0.63
N SER A 257 -7.76 13.42 -1.59
CA SER A 257 -9.09 12.84 -1.40
C SER A 257 -9.15 11.47 -2.08
N PHE A 258 -9.61 10.47 -1.34
CA PHE A 258 -9.87 9.13 -1.84
C PHE A 258 -11.37 8.90 -1.93
N LYS A 259 -11.78 8.07 -2.89
CA LYS A 259 -13.16 7.63 -3.03
C LYS A 259 -13.27 6.19 -2.51
N ILE A 260 -14.27 5.96 -1.67
CA ILE A 260 -14.68 4.64 -1.22
C ILE A 260 -16.03 4.27 -1.81
N GLU A 261 -16.15 3.05 -2.32
CA GLU A 261 -17.37 2.49 -2.87
C GLU A 261 -17.57 1.08 -2.32
N VAL A 262 -18.79 0.76 -1.91
CA VAL A 262 -19.19 -0.61 -1.56
C VAL A 262 -20.24 -1.05 -2.56
N PHE A 263 -20.06 -2.20 -3.21
CA PHE A 263 -20.97 -2.68 -4.25
C PHE A 263 -21.00 -4.21 -4.31
N GLU A 264 -22.09 -4.80 -4.80
CA GLU A 264 -22.12 -6.24 -5.11
C GLU A 264 -21.64 -6.48 -6.54
N THR A 265 -22.33 -5.83 -7.48
CA THR A 265 -21.99 -5.78 -8.90
C THR A 265 -21.46 -4.39 -9.20
N GLU A 266 -20.39 -4.28 -9.99
CA GLU A 266 -19.83 -2.98 -10.37
C GLU A 266 -20.92 -2.05 -10.92
N GLY A 267 -20.94 -0.80 -10.45
CA GLY A 267 -21.94 0.20 -10.82
C GLY A 267 -23.18 0.26 -9.93
N THR A 268 -23.44 -0.77 -9.10
CA THR A 268 -24.58 -0.79 -8.17
C THR A 268 -24.09 -0.69 -6.73
N ALA A 269 -24.03 0.54 -6.21
CA ALA A 269 -23.59 0.81 -4.85
C ALA A 269 -24.54 0.20 -3.81
N LYS A 270 -23.98 -0.34 -2.73
CA LYS A 270 -24.70 -0.70 -1.51
C LYS A 270 -24.75 0.49 -0.56
N THR A 271 -25.88 0.66 0.12
CA THR A 271 -26.00 1.59 1.24
C THR A 271 -24.96 1.23 2.31
N SER A 272 -24.16 2.19 2.71
CA SER A 272 -23.15 2.05 3.76
C SER A 272 -22.80 3.42 4.34
N THR A 273 -22.36 3.44 5.59
CA THR A 273 -21.66 4.59 6.17
C THR A 273 -20.18 4.41 5.89
N SER A 274 -19.57 5.32 5.14
CA SER A 274 -18.17 5.20 4.73
C SER A 274 -17.41 6.51 4.94
N SER A 275 -16.13 6.41 5.27
CA SER A 275 -15.23 7.55 5.43
C SER A 275 -13.82 7.17 4.99
N VAL A 276 -13.11 8.13 4.41
CA VAL A 276 -11.67 8.04 4.21
C VAL A 276 -11.04 9.31 4.79
N SER A 277 -10.04 9.13 5.65
CA SER A 277 -9.25 10.20 6.24
C SER A 277 -7.80 9.99 5.86
N VAL A 278 -7.13 11.02 5.35
CA VAL A 278 -5.70 10.96 5.05
C VAL A 278 -4.96 11.78 6.10
N THR A 279 -4.04 11.13 6.80
CA THR A 279 -3.16 11.75 7.79
C THR A 279 -1.76 11.87 7.21
N ASP A 280 -0.82 12.44 7.97
CA ASP A 280 0.59 12.41 7.59
C ASP A 280 1.15 10.98 7.55
N ASP A 281 0.57 10.06 8.33
CA ASP A 281 1.06 8.69 8.50
C ASP A 281 0.37 7.67 7.58
N ALA A 282 -0.90 7.88 7.23
CA ALA A 282 -1.71 6.85 6.56
C ALA A 282 -2.97 7.36 5.84
N VAL A 283 -3.49 6.53 4.94
CA VAL A 283 -4.88 6.58 4.46
C VAL A 283 -5.71 5.64 5.34
N VAL A 284 -6.60 6.21 6.15
CA VAL A 284 -7.46 5.50 7.09
C VAL A 284 -8.86 5.39 6.51
N ILE A 285 -9.35 4.16 6.36
CA ILE A 285 -10.59 3.83 5.67
C ILE A 285 -11.54 3.14 6.65
N ARG A 286 -12.81 3.54 6.62
CA ARG A 286 -13.88 2.86 7.35
C ARG A 286 -15.12 2.74 6.46
N ALA A 287 -15.74 1.58 6.46
CA ALA A 287 -17.06 1.35 5.89
C ALA A 287 -17.86 0.40 6.79
N SER A 288 -19.12 0.71 7.04
CA SER A 288 -19.99 -0.12 7.88
C SER A 288 -21.45 -0.05 7.46
N GLY A 289 -22.24 -1.05 7.86
CA GLY A 289 -23.69 -1.05 7.65
C GLY A 289 -24.13 -1.53 6.26
N PHE A 290 -23.21 -2.04 5.44
CA PHE A 290 -23.57 -2.68 4.17
C PHE A 290 -24.06 -4.11 4.40
N THR A 291 -25.01 -4.57 3.58
CA THR A 291 -25.47 -5.96 3.62
C THR A 291 -24.48 -6.90 2.94
N PHE A 292 -24.42 -8.15 3.39
CA PHE A 292 -23.61 -9.17 2.74
C PHE A 292 -24.33 -9.85 1.57
N SER A 293 -23.49 -10.30 0.65
CA SER A 293 -23.46 -11.63 0.04
C SER A 293 -21.99 -11.85 -0.27
N THR A 294 -21.47 -11.18 -1.30
CA THR A 294 -20.05 -11.08 -1.62
C THR A 294 -19.61 -9.67 -2.05
N PRO A 295 -19.93 -8.61 -1.27
CA PRO A 295 -19.64 -7.23 -1.66
C PRO A 295 -18.14 -6.99 -1.84
N THR A 296 -17.84 -6.02 -2.70
CA THR A 296 -16.50 -5.46 -2.87
C THR A 296 -16.46 -4.07 -2.24
N VAL A 297 -15.48 -3.83 -1.37
CA VAL A 297 -15.10 -2.49 -0.93
C VAL A 297 -13.92 -2.03 -1.77
N ARG A 298 -14.12 -0.94 -2.51
CA ARG A 298 -13.12 -0.36 -3.42
C ARG A 298 -12.68 0.99 -2.89
N VAL A 299 -11.37 1.17 -2.80
CA VAL A 299 -10.73 2.45 -2.54
C VAL A 299 -9.95 2.88 -3.77
N SER A 300 -10.24 4.09 -4.25
CA SER A 300 -9.57 4.67 -5.42
C SER A 300 -9.07 6.07 -5.12
N TYR A 301 -7.93 6.40 -5.72
CA TYR A 301 -7.37 7.74 -5.71
C TYR A 301 -7.57 8.35 -7.08
N SER A 302 -8.24 9.50 -7.12
CA SER A 302 -8.10 10.40 -8.26
C SER A 302 -7.10 11.45 -7.83
N ALA A 303 -5.91 11.44 -8.44
CA ALA A 303 -4.99 12.54 -8.27
C ALA A 303 -5.77 13.83 -8.56
N PRO A 304 -5.63 14.88 -7.72
CA PRO A 304 -6.13 16.19 -8.10
C PRO A 304 -5.70 16.42 -9.53
N ALA A 305 -6.66 16.75 -10.40
CA ALA A 305 -6.32 17.23 -11.73
C ALA A 305 -5.20 18.23 -11.51
N ALA A 306 -4.03 18.00 -12.10
CA ALA A 306 -2.90 18.92 -11.98
C ALA A 306 -3.53 20.31 -12.13
N PRO A 307 -3.38 21.22 -11.13
CA PRO A 307 -4.04 22.52 -11.15
C PRO A 307 -3.89 22.99 -12.57
N PRO A 308 -5.01 23.25 -13.30
CA PRO A 308 -5.02 23.31 -14.75
C PRO A 308 -3.75 23.99 -15.06
N SER A 309 -2.79 23.23 -15.64
CA SER A 309 -1.49 23.80 -15.86
C SER A 309 -1.87 25.13 -16.45
N SER A 310 -1.32 26.21 -15.96
CA SER A 310 -1.20 27.32 -16.88
C SER A 310 -0.26 26.82 -18.01
N SER A 311 -0.60 25.74 -18.74
CA SER A 311 -1.16 25.87 -20.07
C SER A 311 -2.05 27.12 -20.18
N SER A 312 -1.47 28.30 -19.94
CA SER A 312 -1.07 29.07 -21.09
C SER A 312 -0.73 28.06 -22.17
N THR A 313 -1.66 27.81 -23.06
CA THR A 313 -1.33 27.44 -24.42
C THR A 313 -0.46 28.56 -24.98
N SER A 314 0.70 28.84 -24.39
CA SER A 314 1.91 28.92 -25.16
C SER A 314 1.97 27.52 -25.80
N THR A 315 1.37 27.30 -26.98
CA THR A 315 1.98 27.86 -28.20
C THR A 315 3.37 28.34 -27.84
N ILE A 316 4.28 27.40 -27.53
CA ILE A 316 5.70 27.74 -27.51
C ILE A 316 5.88 28.39 -28.88
N PRO A 317 6.06 29.72 -28.95
CA PRO A 317 6.29 30.35 -30.23
C PRO A 317 7.54 29.64 -30.75
N ALA A 318 7.54 29.22 -32.00
CA ALA A 318 8.71 28.62 -32.63
C ALA A 318 9.96 29.35 -32.13
N PRO A 319 10.98 28.64 -31.58
CA PRO A 319 11.98 29.27 -30.73
C PRO A 319 12.50 30.55 -31.37
N GLY A 320 12.35 31.67 -30.65
CA GLY A 320 12.59 33.00 -31.17
C GLY A 320 14.01 33.15 -31.71
N LYS A 321 14.18 34.08 -32.66
CA LYS A 321 15.48 34.40 -33.26
C LYS A 321 16.50 34.70 -32.15
N PRO A 322 17.66 33.99 -32.09
CA PRO A 322 18.68 34.19 -31.05
C PRO A 322 19.01 35.68 -30.83
N ALA A 323 18.89 36.19 -29.60
CA ALA A 323 19.15 37.59 -29.27
C ALA A 323 20.64 37.85 -28.97
N ALA A 324 21.06 39.12 -29.06
CA ALA A 324 22.41 39.58 -28.68
C ALA A 324 23.60 38.79 -29.29
N VAL A 325 23.51 38.39 -30.56
CA VAL A 325 24.62 37.71 -31.25
C VAL A 325 25.80 38.66 -31.43
N LYS A 326 26.90 38.39 -30.75
CA LYS A 326 28.20 39.05 -30.92
C LYS A 326 29.10 38.18 -31.79
N VAL A 327 29.73 38.79 -32.79
CA VAL A 327 30.68 38.13 -33.70
C VAL A 327 32.02 38.84 -33.61
N VAL A 328 33.08 38.06 -33.39
CA VAL A 328 34.46 38.55 -33.35
C VAL A 328 35.26 37.81 -34.41
N ALA A 329 35.83 38.54 -35.37
CA ALA A 329 36.65 37.99 -36.45
C ALA A 329 38.11 37.80 -36.02
N GLY A 330 38.73 36.73 -36.50
CA GLY A 330 40.16 36.45 -36.37
C GLY A 330 40.81 36.11 -37.73
N LYS A 331 42.14 35.91 -37.72
CA LYS A 331 42.95 35.63 -38.93
C LYS A 331 42.64 34.26 -39.59
N SER A 332 42.05 33.32 -38.86
CA SER A 332 41.77 31.95 -39.33
C SER A 332 40.40 31.43 -38.88
N GLY A 333 39.45 32.37 -38.66
CA GLY A 333 38.10 32.08 -38.21
C GLY A 333 37.48 33.20 -37.38
N GLY A 334 36.78 32.84 -36.30
CA GLY A 334 36.17 33.80 -35.39
C GLY A 334 35.41 33.15 -34.23
N SER A 335 34.89 33.99 -33.33
CA SER A 335 34.01 33.57 -32.25
C SER A 335 32.62 34.18 -32.42
N ILE A 336 31.60 33.35 -32.21
CA ILE A 336 30.21 33.77 -32.18
C ILE A 336 29.69 33.48 -30.78
N SER A 337 29.06 34.45 -30.13
CA SER A 337 28.45 34.22 -28.83
C SER A 337 27.12 34.93 -28.68
N PHE A 338 26.21 34.32 -27.92
CA PHE A 338 24.84 34.81 -27.72
C PHE A 338 24.27 34.29 -26.39
N ALA A 339 23.18 34.90 -25.94
CA ALA A 339 22.49 34.50 -24.71
C ALA A 339 21.90 33.09 -24.85
N ARG A 340 22.05 32.27 -23.81
CA ARG A 340 21.41 30.95 -23.74
C ARG A 340 19.97 31.10 -23.29
N VAL A 341 19.07 30.33 -23.91
CA VAL A 341 17.72 30.10 -23.41
C VAL A 341 17.66 28.68 -22.85
N GLU A 342 17.12 28.53 -21.64
CA GLU A 342 16.97 27.23 -20.99
C GLU A 342 16.05 26.32 -21.83
N GLY A 343 16.40 25.03 -21.96
CA GLY A 343 15.67 24.08 -22.79
C GLY A 343 15.89 24.19 -24.32
N VAL A 344 16.64 25.18 -24.82
CA VAL A 344 16.92 25.35 -26.26
C VAL A 344 18.29 24.79 -26.65
N THR A 345 18.33 23.99 -27.70
CA THR A 345 19.57 23.57 -28.38
C THR A 345 19.80 24.40 -29.64
N TYR A 346 21.06 24.53 -30.08
CA TYR A 346 21.41 25.39 -31.22
C TYR A 346 22.29 24.64 -32.21
N SER A 347 21.94 24.71 -33.49
CA SER A 347 22.86 24.34 -34.58
C SER A 347 23.43 25.60 -35.22
N VAL A 348 24.75 25.63 -35.44
CA VAL A 348 25.44 26.79 -36.02
C VAL A 348 26.20 26.33 -37.26
N VAL A 349 25.92 26.95 -38.39
CA VAL A 349 26.50 26.59 -39.70
C VAL A 349 27.06 27.83 -40.38
N ALA A 350 28.29 27.74 -40.87
CA ALA A 350 28.92 28.74 -41.73
C ALA A 350 28.81 28.33 -43.20
N THR A 351 28.40 29.25 -44.08
CA THR A 351 28.38 29.04 -45.53
C THR A 351 29.06 30.16 -46.31
N LYS A 352 29.73 29.82 -47.42
CA LYS A 352 30.33 30.74 -48.38
C LYS A 352 30.34 30.07 -49.77
N GLY A 353 29.49 30.51 -50.69
CA GLY A 353 29.27 29.79 -51.96
C GLY A 353 28.77 28.37 -51.71
N SER A 354 29.40 27.37 -52.33
CA SER A 354 29.14 25.94 -52.09
C SER A 354 29.76 25.40 -50.80
N ALA A 355 30.67 26.14 -50.16
CA ALA A 355 31.32 25.69 -48.92
C ALA A 355 30.36 25.80 -47.72
N ARG A 356 30.26 24.73 -46.93
CA ARG A 356 29.41 24.63 -45.72
C ARG A 356 30.19 23.96 -44.60
N LYS A 357 30.18 24.55 -43.39
CA LYS A 357 30.80 23.97 -42.19
C LYS A 357 29.90 24.11 -40.97
N THR A 358 29.71 23.03 -40.22
CA THR A 358 29.05 23.05 -38.92
C THR A 358 30.03 23.49 -37.84
N ILE A 359 29.64 24.43 -36.99
CA ILE A 359 30.49 25.01 -35.95
C ILE A 359 30.14 24.35 -34.60
N ARG A 360 31.16 23.93 -33.87
CA ARG A 360 30.99 23.41 -32.50
C ARG A 360 30.84 24.57 -31.51
N CYS A 361 29.89 24.42 -30.58
CA CYS A 361 29.56 25.42 -29.57
C CYS A 361 29.64 24.81 -28.17
N ALA A 362 30.15 25.58 -27.23
CA ALA A 362 30.10 25.29 -25.80
C ALA A 362 28.97 26.11 -25.16
N GLN A 363 28.29 25.52 -24.17
CA GLN A 363 27.16 26.12 -23.46
C GLN A 363 27.49 26.25 -21.98
N SER A 364 27.27 27.44 -21.41
CA SER A 364 27.26 27.72 -19.96
C SER A 364 25.81 27.94 -19.48
N SER A 365 25.57 28.26 -18.21
CA SER A 365 24.23 28.56 -17.69
C SER A 365 23.55 29.74 -18.39
N ILE A 366 24.33 30.75 -18.83
CA ILE A 366 23.77 32.01 -19.37
C ILE A 366 24.16 32.32 -20.82
N LYS A 367 25.14 31.62 -21.39
CA LYS A 367 25.75 31.99 -22.68
C LYS A 367 26.14 30.78 -23.51
N VAL A 368 25.96 30.89 -24.83
CA VAL A 368 26.49 29.98 -25.84
C VAL A 368 27.68 30.64 -26.53
N THR A 369 28.79 29.89 -26.68
CA THR A 369 30.01 30.35 -27.37
C THR A 369 30.44 29.33 -28.40
N CYS A 370 30.51 29.75 -29.65
CA CYS A 370 30.89 28.94 -30.80
C CYS A 370 32.24 29.43 -31.33
N LYS A 371 33.18 28.49 -31.55
CA LYS A 371 34.48 28.79 -32.14
C LYS A 371 34.49 28.29 -33.59
N ALA A 372 34.50 29.22 -34.54
CA ALA A 372 34.66 28.91 -35.95
C ALA A 372 36.15 28.93 -36.28
N THR A 373 36.70 27.78 -36.67
CA THR A 373 38.12 27.63 -37.04
C THR A 373 38.25 27.12 -38.47
N ALA A 374 39.42 27.32 -39.08
CA ALA A 374 39.74 26.85 -40.42
C ALA A 374 38.74 27.33 -41.49
N LEU A 375 38.29 28.58 -41.38
CA LEU A 375 37.51 29.25 -42.41
C LEU A 375 38.46 30.01 -43.34
N SER A 376 38.25 29.90 -44.65
CA SER A 376 39.04 30.67 -45.63
C SER A 376 38.70 32.16 -45.56
N ARG A 377 39.66 33.00 -45.97
CA ARG A 377 39.50 34.47 -45.98
C ARG A 377 38.24 34.90 -46.73
N GLY A 378 37.54 35.90 -46.21
CA GLY A 378 36.35 36.49 -46.83
C GLY A 378 35.08 36.37 -45.99
N ARG A 379 33.95 36.73 -46.59
CA ARG A 379 32.65 36.87 -45.93
C ARG A 379 31.91 35.53 -45.85
N TRP A 380 31.69 35.04 -44.63
CA TRP A 380 30.89 33.86 -44.34
C TRP A 380 29.52 34.24 -43.78
N LYS A 381 28.47 33.56 -44.25
CA LYS A 381 27.13 33.62 -43.67
C LYS A 381 27.06 32.63 -42.52
N ILE A 382 26.80 33.10 -41.31
CA ILE A 382 26.60 32.25 -40.14
C ILE A 382 25.11 32.14 -39.86
N THR A 383 24.58 30.93 -39.88
CA THR A 383 23.18 30.61 -39.57
C THR A 383 23.11 29.89 -38.23
N ILE A 384 22.40 30.47 -37.27
CA ILE A 384 22.16 29.91 -35.93
C ILE A 384 20.69 29.49 -35.88
N THR A 385 20.42 28.19 -35.73
CA THR A 385 19.07 27.65 -35.71
C THR A 385 18.76 27.06 -34.33
N PRO A 386 17.83 27.67 -33.57
CA PRO A 386 17.41 27.13 -32.28
C PRO A 386 16.43 25.95 -32.46
N ARG A 387 16.43 25.01 -31.52
CA ARG A 387 15.55 23.84 -31.48
C ARG A 387 15.08 23.54 -30.05
N ILE A 388 13.81 23.17 -29.91
CA ILE A 388 13.21 22.66 -28.67
C ILE A 388 12.57 21.33 -29.03
N GLY A 389 13.07 20.22 -28.47
CA GLY A 389 12.64 18.88 -28.90
C GLY A 389 12.81 18.68 -30.40
N SER A 390 11.72 18.34 -31.11
CA SER A 390 11.67 18.18 -32.57
C SER A 390 11.36 19.48 -33.34
N THR A 391 10.97 20.56 -32.66
CA THR A 391 10.57 21.83 -33.29
C THR A 391 11.78 22.68 -33.63
N THR A 392 11.87 23.14 -34.88
CA THR A 392 12.91 24.07 -35.35
C THR A 392 12.41 25.50 -35.28
N GLY A 393 13.16 26.39 -34.64
CA GLY A 393 12.83 27.81 -34.50
C GLY A 393 13.41 28.69 -35.60
N VAL A 394 13.16 30.00 -35.49
CA VAL A 394 13.57 30.98 -36.50
C VAL A 394 15.09 31.17 -36.47
N ALA A 395 15.76 30.82 -37.57
CA ALA A 395 17.20 30.97 -37.65
C ALA A 395 17.63 32.44 -37.66
N ARG A 396 18.69 32.77 -36.91
CA ARG A 396 19.39 34.06 -37.05
C ARG A 396 20.56 33.91 -38.00
N THR A 397 20.59 34.75 -39.02
CA THR A 397 21.78 34.92 -39.85
C THR A 397 22.61 36.09 -39.34
N THR A 398 23.94 35.95 -39.35
CA THR A 398 24.91 37.04 -39.21
C THR A 398 26.07 36.83 -40.19
N GLN A 399 26.96 37.80 -40.32
CA GLN A 399 28.16 37.69 -41.15
C GLN A 399 29.41 37.60 -40.28
N LEU A 400 30.34 36.74 -40.69
CA LEU A 400 31.69 36.65 -40.15
C LEU A 400 32.68 36.94 -41.28
N ASN A 401 33.39 38.07 -41.18
CA ASN A 401 34.42 38.45 -42.14
C ASN A 401 35.78 37.96 -41.66
N VAL A 402 36.23 36.82 -42.17
CA VAL A 402 37.55 36.26 -41.82
C VAL A 402 38.62 37.07 -42.54
N LYS A 403 39.56 37.64 -41.77
CA LYS A 403 40.60 38.57 -42.26
C LYS A 403 41.79 37.83 -42.83
#